data_AF-A0A0M3J8A7-F1
#
_entry.id   AF-A0A0M3J8A7-F1
#
_cell.length_a   1.000
_cell.length_b   1.000
_cell.length_c   1.000
_cell.angle_alpha   90.00
_cell.angle_beta   90.00
_cell.angle_gamma   90.00
#
_symmetry.space_group_name_H-M   'P 1'
#
loop_
_entity.id
_entity.type
_entity.pdbx_description
1 polymer ?
#
loop_
_entity_poly.entity_id
_entity_poly.type
_entity_poly.pdbx_seq_one_letter_code
_entity_poly.pdbx_strand_id
1 'polypeptide(L)'
;LDELKCEKSKHLLETIPYEIVIREPSKESLQIVCDCSKKTGDYASLSVVDLKVLALTHDLHVQTCGKDKLNYDCKKTADTRAPDSEAVKSGDDEHQNGTDGDAAVPEKKYDALAGFYNPSSSSSAKQVGH
;
A
#
# COMPACT_ATOMS: atom_id res chain seq x y z
N LEU A 1 -5.60 -13.64 4.28
CA LEU A 1 -4.54 -13.44 5.31
C LEU A 1 -3.19 -13.97 4.84
N ASP A 2 -3.14 -14.58 3.66
CA ASP A 2 -2.00 -15.34 3.15
C ASP A 2 -0.78 -14.49 2.80
N GLU A 3 -0.97 -13.17 2.63
CA GLU A 3 0.11 -12.22 2.39
C GLU A 3 0.86 -11.81 3.67
N LEU A 4 0.31 -12.11 4.86
CA LEU A 4 0.94 -11.77 6.13
C LEU A 4 2.01 -12.80 6.52
N LYS A 5 3.27 -12.55 6.14
CA LYS A 5 4.38 -13.49 6.36
C LYS A 5 5.24 -13.18 7.58
N CYS A 6 5.23 -11.94 8.06
CA CYS A 6 6.08 -11.53 9.18
C CYS A 6 5.54 -12.05 10.52
N GLU A 7 6.35 -12.80 11.25
CA GLU A 7 5.97 -13.38 12.56
C GLU A 7 5.58 -12.32 13.60
N LYS A 8 6.29 -11.18 13.62
CA LYS A 8 5.95 -10.07 14.53
C LYS A 8 4.54 -9.53 14.25
N SER A 9 4.18 -9.38 12.98
CA SER A 9 2.87 -8.89 12.57
C SER A 9 1.76 -9.89 12.85
N LYS A 10 2.02 -11.20 12.69
CA LYS A 10 1.07 -12.25 13.08
C LYS A 10 0.84 -12.26 14.59
N HIS A 11 1.90 -12.20 15.38
CA HIS A 11 1.79 -12.15 16.83
C HIS A 11 1.03 -10.89 17.29
N LEU A 12 1.27 -9.74 16.65
CA LEU A 12 0.49 -8.54 16.94
C LEU A 12 -1.00 -8.75 16.63
N LEU A 13 -1.33 -9.38 15.50
CA LEU A 13 -2.70 -9.68 15.10
C LEU A 13 -3.41 -10.61 16.10
N GLU A 14 -2.68 -11.57 16.68
CA GLU A 14 -3.20 -12.50 17.69
C GLU A 14 -3.41 -11.86 19.07
N THR A 15 -2.70 -10.76 19.36
CA THR A 15 -2.68 -10.12 20.68
C THR A 15 -3.62 -8.92 20.80
N ILE A 16 -4.25 -8.47 19.71
CA ILE A 16 -5.17 -7.34 19.78
C ILE A 16 -6.44 -7.70 20.60
N PRO A 17 -6.94 -6.79 21.45
CA PRO A 17 -8.10 -7.05 22.32
C PRO A 17 -9.45 -6.81 21.60
N TYR A 18 -9.51 -7.06 20.29
CA TYR A 18 -10.70 -6.86 19.48
C TYR A 18 -10.95 -8.08 18.60
N GLU A 19 -12.22 -8.38 18.35
CA GLU A 19 -12.59 -9.42 17.41
C GLU A 19 -12.31 -8.98 15.97
N ILE A 20 -11.56 -9.81 15.24
CA ILE A 20 -11.30 -9.58 13.83
C ILE A 20 -12.31 -10.37 13.01
N VAL A 21 -13.21 -9.66 12.35
CA VAL A 21 -14.19 -10.27 11.45
C VAL A 21 -13.63 -10.29 10.04
N ILE A 22 -13.32 -11.49 9.53
CA ILE A 22 -12.89 -11.67 8.15
C ILE A 22 -14.11 -11.60 7.23
N ARG A 23 -14.06 -10.71 6.24
CA ARG A 23 -15.11 -10.53 5.24
C ARG A 23 -14.51 -10.39 3.85
N GLU A 24 -15.25 -10.83 2.86
CA GLU A 24 -14.95 -10.56 1.45
C GLU A 24 -15.86 -9.42 0.94
N PRO A 25 -15.35 -8.56 0.04
CA PRO A 25 -16.16 -7.52 -0.56
C PRO A 25 -17.22 -8.08 -1.50
N SER A 26 -18.30 -7.32 -1.69
CA SER A 26 -19.31 -7.57 -2.70
C SER A 26 -18.74 -7.35 -4.11
N LYS A 27 -19.32 -8.07 -5.08
CA LYS A 27 -18.94 -7.92 -6.49
C LYS A 27 -19.22 -6.51 -7.02
N GLU A 28 -20.30 -5.87 -6.57
CA GLU A 28 -20.65 -4.49 -6.95
C GLU A 28 -19.52 -3.54 -6.55
N SER A 29 -19.08 -3.60 -5.29
CA SER A 29 -18.01 -2.74 -4.77
C SER A 29 -16.67 -3.00 -5.44
N LEU A 30 -16.34 -4.26 -5.73
CA LEU A 30 -15.15 -4.59 -6.52
C LEU A 30 -15.19 -3.97 -7.92
N GLN A 31 -16.34 -4.01 -8.60
CA GLN A 31 -16.49 -3.42 -9.93
C GLN A 31 -16.33 -1.89 -9.89
N ILE A 32 -16.98 -1.23 -8.93
CA ILE A 32 -16.88 0.23 -8.74
C ILE A 32 -15.42 0.64 -8.54
N VAL A 33 -14.71 -0.01 -7.62
CA VAL A 33 -13.30 0.30 -7.35
C VAL A 33 -12.43 0.03 -8.57
N CYS A 34 -12.59 -1.13 -9.23
CA CYS A 34 -11.82 -1.44 -10.45
C CYS A 34 -12.03 -0.39 -11.55
N ASP A 35 -13.27 0.01 -11.80
CA ASP A 35 -13.59 0.96 -12.87
C ASP A 35 -13.10 2.36 -12.53
N CYS A 36 -13.16 2.75 -11.25
CA CYS A 36 -12.56 3.98 -10.76
C CYS A 36 -11.04 3.98 -10.95
N SER A 37 -10.35 2.96 -10.44
CA SER A 37 -8.90 2.80 -10.57
C SER A 37 -8.40 2.82 -12.01
N LYS A 38 -9.19 2.28 -12.96
CA LYS A 38 -8.88 2.34 -14.39
C LYS A 38 -9.02 3.75 -14.96
N LYS A 39 -9.99 4.53 -14.49
CA LYS A 39 -10.20 5.91 -14.94
C LYS A 39 -9.13 6.84 -14.39
N THR A 40 -8.75 6.66 -13.13
CA THR A 40 -7.75 7.49 -12.43
C THR A 40 -6.31 7.09 -12.77
N GLY A 41 -6.10 5.84 -13.20
CA GLY A 41 -4.81 5.33 -13.70
C GLY A 41 -4.02 4.49 -12.69
N ASP A 42 -4.49 4.35 -11.45
CA ASP A 42 -3.83 3.57 -10.39
C ASP A 42 -4.02 2.06 -10.52
N TYR A 43 -4.94 1.58 -11.37
CA TYR A 43 -5.23 0.15 -11.52
C TYR A 43 -3.99 -0.70 -11.79
N ALA A 44 -3.03 -0.21 -12.58
CA ALA A 44 -1.82 -0.95 -12.92
C ALA A 44 -0.83 -1.10 -11.74
N SER A 45 -0.92 -0.21 -10.74
CA SER A 45 -0.06 -0.21 -9.55
C SER A 45 -0.68 -0.91 -8.34
N LEU A 46 -1.98 -1.16 -8.35
CA LEU A 46 -2.70 -1.81 -7.25
C LEU A 46 -2.65 -3.33 -7.39
N SER A 47 -2.39 -4.02 -6.29
CA SER A 47 -2.52 -5.47 -6.23
C SER A 47 -3.98 -5.93 -6.11
N VAL A 48 -4.22 -7.23 -6.28
CA VAL A 48 -5.56 -7.82 -6.08
C VAL A 48 -6.04 -7.64 -4.64
N VAL A 49 -5.13 -7.75 -3.65
CA VAL A 49 -5.50 -7.58 -2.24
C VAL A 49 -5.81 -6.11 -1.93
N ASP A 50 -5.06 -5.17 -2.51
CA ASP A 50 -5.36 -3.74 -2.38
C ASP A 50 -6.76 -3.41 -2.91
N LEU A 51 -7.10 -3.93 -4.11
CA LEU A 51 -8.43 -3.75 -4.71
C LEU A 51 -9.54 -4.34 -3.81
N LYS A 52 -9.29 -5.49 -3.18
CA LYS A 52 -10.24 -6.10 -2.24
C LYS A 52 -10.43 -5.27 -0.97
N VAL A 53 -9.35 -4.73 -0.40
CA VAL A 53 -9.41 -3.87 0.79
C VAL A 53 -10.19 -2.58 0.49
N LEU A 54 -9.92 -1.95 -0.65
CA LEU A 54 -10.66 -0.78 -1.11
C LEU A 54 -12.15 -1.08 -1.32
N ALA A 55 -12.47 -2.20 -1.98
CA ALA A 55 -13.85 -2.61 -2.20
C ALA A 55 -14.60 -2.93 -0.90
N LEU A 56 -13.94 -3.59 0.05
CA LEU A 56 -14.56 -3.89 1.34
C LEU A 56 -14.81 -2.60 2.15
N THR A 57 -13.90 -1.63 2.04
CA THR A 57 -14.07 -0.31 2.63
C THR A 57 -15.29 0.41 2.05
N HIS A 58 -15.49 0.33 0.73
CA HIS A 58 -16.68 0.84 0.07
C HIS A 58 -17.96 0.17 0.61
N ASP A 59 -18.00 -1.17 0.72
CA ASP A 59 -19.16 -1.88 1.30
C ASP A 59 -19.47 -1.41 2.71
N LEU A 60 -18.45 -1.28 3.57
CA LEU A 60 -18.64 -0.84 4.95
C LEU A 60 -19.15 0.60 5.02
N HIS A 61 -18.62 1.49 4.18
CA HIS A 61 -19.11 2.87 4.10
C HIS A 61 -20.59 2.91 3.69
N VAL A 62 -20.97 2.14 2.67
CA VAL A 62 -22.36 2.07 2.23
C VAL A 62 -23.28 1.55 3.33
N GLN A 63 -22.85 0.53 4.08
CA GLN A 63 -23.62 -0.05 5.18
C GLN A 63 -23.79 0.92 6.37
N THR A 64 -22.77 1.71 6.67
CA THR A 64 -22.73 2.55 7.89
C THR A 64 -23.13 4.00 7.67
N CYS A 65 -22.80 4.56 6.50
CA CYS A 65 -22.99 5.96 6.15
C CYS A 65 -23.98 6.19 4.99
N GLY A 66 -24.28 5.15 4.20
CA GLY A 66 -25.11 5.23 3.00
C GLY A 66 -24.33 5.56 1.72
N LYS A 67 -24.95 5.33 0.56
CA LYS A 67 -24.32 5.55 -0.76
C LYS A 67 -24.23 7.04 -1.13
N ASP A 68 -25.10 7.89 -0.58
CA ASP A 68 -25.27 9.30 -0.97
C ASP A 68 -24.08 10.19 -0.58
N LYS A 69 -23.21 9.70 0.31
CA LYS A 69 -22.01 10.42 0.78
C LYS A 69 -20.78 10.14 -0.08
N LEU A 70 -20.89 9.27 -1.08
CA LEU A 70 -19.80 8.92 -1.98
C LEU A 70 -19.93 9.60 -3.32
N ASN A 71 -18.80 10.12 -3.81
CA ASN A 71 -18.70 10.58 -5.19
C ASN A 71 -18.23 9.43 -6.09
N TYR A 72 -19.12 8.98 -6.97
CA TYR A 72 -18.84 7.91 -7.93
C TYR A 72 -18.27 8.41 -9.27
N ASP A 73 -18.16 9.73 -9.45
CA ASP A 73 -17.50 10.33 -10.60
C ASP A 73 -15.97 10.30 -10.41
N CYS A 74 -15.36 9.21 -10.86
CA CYS A 74 -13.91 9.04 -10.89
C CYS A 74 -13.33 9.77 -12.11
N LYS A 75 -12.82 10.98 -11.86
CA LYS A 75 -12.25 11.87 -12.88
C LYS A 75 -10.99 11.25 -13.49
N LYS A 76 -10.94 11.24 -14.83
CA LYS A 76 -9.73 10.85 -15.54
C LYS A 76 -8.63 11.86 -15.27
N THR A 77 -7.45 11.38 -14.91
CA THR A 77 -6.25 12.21 -14.97
C THR A 77 -5.98 12.49 -16.45
N ALA A 78 -6.01 13.76 -16.86
CA ALA A 78 -5.65 14.12 -18.21
C ALA A 78 -4.17 13.73 -18.41
N ASP A 79 -3.91 12.90 -19.40
CA ASP A 79 -2.58 12.40 -19.75
C ASP A 79 -1.57 13.56 -19.89
N THR A 80 -0.75 13.83 -18.86
CA THR A 80 0.54 14.49 -19.07
C THR A 80 1.55 13.40 -19.44
N ARG A 81 1.35 12.78 -20.60
CA ARG A 81 2.37 11.96 -21.24
C ARG A 81 3.28 12.88 -22.04
N ALA A 82 4.50 13.10 -21.54
CA ALA A 82 5.58 13.67 -22.33
C ALA A 82 5.82 12.79 -23.58
N PRO A 83 6.06 13.37 -24.77
CA PRO A 83 6.42 12.60 -25.96
C PRO A 83 7.94 12.34 -26.02
N ASP A 84 8.30 11.29 -26.76
CA ASP A 84 9.66 10.87 -27.18
C ASP A 84 10.48 10.08 -26.11
N SER A 85 11.00 8.88 -26.39
CA SER A 85 11.71 8.45 -27.59
C SER A 85 11.43 6.97 -27.99
N GLU A 86 11.14 6.76 -29.27
CA GLU A 86 11.27 5.48 -29.98
C GLU A 86 12.65 5.37 -30.65
N ALA A 87 13.38 4.28 -30.42
CA ALA A 87 14.49 3.70 -31.24
C ALA A 87 15.22 2.67 -30.34
N VAL A 88 15.51 1.40 -30.67
CA VAL A 88 15.83 0.70 -31.93
C VAL A 88 15.79 -0.82 -31.69
N LYS A 89 15.56 -1.61 -32.76
CA LYS A 89 15.72 -3.07 -32.82
C LYS A 89 17.17 -3.49 -33.17
N SER A 90 17.52 -4.72 -32.74
CA SER A 90 18.31 -5.77 -33.42
C SER A 90 19.63 -6.20 -32.73
N GLY A 91 19.82 -7.52 -32.58
CA GLY A 91 21.13 -8.19 -32.57
C GLY A 91 21.39 -9.20 -31.45
N ASP A 92 21.49 -10.48 -31.80
CA ASP A 92 21.94 -11.62 -31.00
C ASP A 92 23.44 -11.53 -30.55
N ASP A 93 23.79 -12.21 -29.44
CA ASP A 93 25.00 -13.07 -29.20
C ASP A 93 25.53 -13.03 -27.74
N GLU A 94 25.83 -14.21 -27.19
CA GLU A 94 26.40 -14.45 -25.84
C GLU A 94 27.90 -14.06 -25.75
N HIS A 95 28.38 -13.60 -24.58
CA HIS A 95 29.40 -14.30 -23.75
C HIS A 95 29.87 -13.43 -22.56
N GLN A 96 30.32 -14.11 -21.50
CA GLN A 96 30.80 -13.66 -20.19
C GLN A 96 32.01 -12.70 -20.26
N ASN A 97 32.15 -11.77 -19.30
CA ASN A 97 33.13 -11.85 -18.20
C ASN A 97 33.07 -10.58 -17.32
N GLY A 98 33.39 -10.71 -16.04
CA GLY A 98 33.36 -9.62 -15.05
C GLY A 98 34.56 -8.68 -15.08
N THR A 99 34.41 -7.54 -14.39
CA THR A 99 35.49 -6.77 -13.74
C THR A 99 34.89 -5.85 -12.67
N ASP A 100 35.48 -5.90 -11.48
CA ASP A 100 35.29 -5.01 -10.33
C ASP A 100 35.48 -3.52 -10.67
N GLY A 101 34.74 -2.63 -9.99
CA GLY A 101 34.93 -1.18 -10.09
C GLY A 101 33.93 -0.36 -9.27
N ASP A 102 34.38 0.07 -8.09
CA ASP A 102 33.77 0.99 -7.14
C ASP A 102 33.42 2.38 -7.74
N ALA A 103 32.16 2.83 -7.60
CA ALA A 103 31.79 4.25 -7.71
C ALA A 103 30.38 4.54 -7.14
N ALA A 104 30.38 4.98 -5.87
CA ALA A 104 29.39 5.78 -5.13
C ALA A 104 27.99 6.05 -5.75
N VAL A 105 26.95 5.50 -5.09
CA VAL A 105 25.56 5.98 -5.21
C VAL A 105 25.32 7.10 -4.18
N PRO A 106 24.84 8.29 -4.55
CA PRO A 106 24.55 9.36 -3.59
C PRO A 106 23.35 9.02 -2.70
N GLU A 107 23.60 9.05 -1.39
CA GLU A 107 22.71 8.76 -0.28
C GLU A 107 21.57 9.79 -0.19
N LYS A 108 20.35 9.41 -0.57
CA LYS A 108 19.16 10.23 -0.32
C LYS A 108 18.74 10.04 1.14
N LYS A 109 19.11 11.01 1.99
CA LYS A 109 18.64 11.10 3.38
C LYS A 109 17.12 11.24 3.42
N TYR A 110 16.45 10.23 3.95
CA TYR A 110 15.05 10.30 4.36
C TYR A 110 15.01 10.67 5.85
N ASP A 111 14.48 11.85 6.17
CA ASP A 111 14.25 12.30 7.55
C ASP A 111 13.23 11.40 8.23
N ALA A 112 13.69 10.60 9.19
CA ALA A 112 12.93 9.54 9.87
C ALA A 112 11.94 10.06 10.95
N LEU A 113 11.34 11.23 10.77
CA LEU A 113 10.46 11.85 11.76
C LEU A 113 8.97 11.88 11.38
N ALA A 114 8.58 11.17 10.34
CA ALA A 114 7.16 10.97 10.03
C ALA A 114 6.65 9.66 10.63
N GLY A 115 6.10 9.74 11.85
CA GLY A 115 4.83 9.07 12.11
C GLY A 115 4.82 7.66 12.70
N PHE A 116 5.59 7.38 13.74
CA PHE A 116 5.25 6.28 14.65
C PHE A 116 4.78 6.83 16.00
N TYR A 117 3.47 6.87 16.15
CA TYR A 117 2.76 6.93 17.43
C TYR A 117 3.39 5.93 18.42
N ASN A 118 3.84 6.41 19.59
CA ASN A 118 4.38 5.59 20.67
C ASN A 118 3.40 5.59 21.86
N PRO A 119 2.52 4.59 22.00
CA PRO A 119 1.65 4.48 23.15
C PRO A 119 2.37 3.74 24.29
N SER A 120 2.55 4.47 25.39
CA SER A 120 2.76 3.95 26.75
C SER A 120 4.15 3.44 27.13
N SER A 121 4.86 4.23 27.93
CA SER A 121 5.69 3.72 29.02
C SER A 121 5.09 4.14 30.37
N SER A 122 4.17 3.33 30.88
CA SER A 122 3.84 3.31 32.31
C SER A 122 4.65 2.20 32.98
N SER A 123 5.60 2.54 33.86
CA SER A 123 5.66 1.97 35.22
C SER A 123 6.78 2.56 36.10
N SER A 124 6.37 2.83 37.33
CA SER A 124 7.06 3.35 38.52
C SER A 124 8.41 2.76 38.90
N ALA A 125 9.25 3.59 39.53
CA ALA A 125 10.11 3.16 40.64
C ALA A 125 10.24 4.28 41.68
N LYS A 126 9.74 3.99 42.88
CA LYS A 126 9.88 4.77 44.12
C LYS A 126 11.36 4.90 44.52
N GLN A 127 11.76 6.06 45.04
CA GLN A 127 12.93 6.13 45.93
C GLN A 127 12.57 6.91 47.20
N VAL A 128 12.73 6.21 48.32
CA VAL A 128 12.60 6.63 49.73
C VAL A 128 13.75 7.58 50.10
N GLY A 129 13.48 8.50 51.02
CA GLY A 129 14.41 9.56 51.44
C GLY A 129 15.49 9.14 52.43
N HIS A 130 16.30 10.13 52.80
CA HIS A 130 16.91 10.32 54.11
C HIS A 130 17.32 11.79 54.26
#